data_AF-A0A536FKB7-F1
#
_entry.id   AF-A0A536FKB7-F1
#
_cell.length_a   1.000
_cell.length_b   1.000
_cell.length_c   1.000
_cell.angle_alpha   90.00
_cell.angle_beta   90.00
_cell.angle_gamma   90.00
#
_symmetry.space_group_name_H-M   'P 1'
#
loop_
_entity.id
_entity.type
_entity.pdbx_description
1 polymer ?
#
loop_
_entity_poly.entity_id
_entity_poly.type
_entity_poly.pdbx_seq_one_letter_code
_entity_poly.pdbx_strand_id
1 'polypeptide(L)'
;MTAIAAPAVRRTASRRVIVDRILLYGAAGFLALWTLFPIYLIALAAFSERTAIYDYPKALLPTRFSADTMSFFVNSTGVLSSLRNSVIVALGTIVLGLLIGTPAGYALARFSFPG
;
A
#
# COMPACT_ATOMS: atom_id res chain seq x y z
N MET A 1 13.37 -30.72 -53.02
CA MET A 1 13.92 -30.77 -51.65
C MET A 1 14.50 -29.40 -51.30
N THR A 2 13.68 -28.46 -50.84
CA THR A 2 14.12 -27.12 -50.41
C THR A 2 13.98 -27.05 -48.90
N ALA A 3 15.12 -27.01 -48.21
CA ALA A 3 15.19 -26.92 -46.76
C ALA A 3 14.75 -25.53 -46.30
N ILE A 4 13.70 -25.48 -45.50
CA ILE A 4 13.27 -24.27 -44.78
C ILE A 4 14.28 -24.06 -43.64
N ALA A 5 15.16 -23.07 -43.79
CA ALA A 5 16.05 -22.64 -42.72
C ALA A 5 15.22 -21.95 -41.62
N ALA A 6 15.23 -22.53 -40.41
CA ALA A 6 14.58 -21.95 -39.24
C ALA A 6 15.34 -20.69 -38.76
N PRO A 7 14.64 -19.58 -38.41
CA PRO A 7 15.32 -18.36 -38.01
C PRO A 7 15.86 -18.49 -36.57
N ALA A 8 17.19 -18.50 -36.45
CA ALA A 8 17.89 -18.56 -35.18
C ALA A 8 18.24 -17.16 -34.64
N VAL A 9 17.28 -16.34 -34.19
CA VAL A 9 17.61 -15.17 -33.34
C VAL A 9 16.46 -14.82 -32.39
N ARG A 10 16.51 -15.30 -31.14
CA ARG A 10 15.68 -14.77 -30.02
C ARG A 10 16.32 -14.85 -28.63
N ARG A 11 17.65 -15.04 -28.53
CA ARG A 11 18.33 -15.26 -27.23
C ARG A 11 18.63 -13.97 -26.44
N THR A 12 18.84 -12.83 -27.09
CA THR A 12 19.19 -11.56 -26.43
C THR A 12 18.01 -10.85 -25.74
N ALA A 13 16.79 -11.03 -26.24
CA ALA A 13 15.59 -10.46 -25.63
C ALA A 13 15.29 -11.06 -24.24
N SER A 14 15.62 -12.35 -24.04
CA SER A 14 15.31 -13.06 -22.79
C SER A 14 16.12 -12.55 -21.59
N ARG A 15 17.41 -12.20 -21.77
CA ARG A 15 18.25 -11.71 -20.67
C ARG A 15 17.80 -10.35 -20.15
N ARG A 16 17.41 -9.43 -21.04
CA ARG A 16 16.88 -8.11 -20.66
C ARG A 16 15.58 -8.25 -19.86
N VAL A 17 14.66 -9.09 -20.32
CA VAL A 17 13.38 -9.33 -19.63
C VAL A 17 13.58 -9.91 -18.22
N ILE A 18 14.56 -10.80 -18.02
CA ILE A 18 14.87 -11.34 -16.69
C ILE A 18 15.45 -10.26 -15.77
N VAL A 19 16.39 -9.46 -16.26
CA VAL A 19 17.00 -8.36 -15.49
C VAL A 19 15.94 -7.32 -15.11
N ASP A 20 15.09 -6.90 -16.05
CA ASP A 20 14.04 -5.93 -15.80
C ASP A 20 13.04 -6.43 -14.75
N ARG A 21 12.68 -7.72 -14.79
CA ARG A 21 11.81 -8.33 -13.76
C ARG A 21 12.49 -8.36 -12.40
N ILE A 22 13.76 -8.74 -12.32
CA ILE A 22 14.51 -8.76 -11.06
C ILE A 22 14.60 -7.35 -10.48
N LEU A 23 14.88 -6.35 -11.31
CA LEU A 23 14.93 -4.95 -10.89
C LEU A 23 13.56 -4.46 -10.42
N LEU A 24 12.48 -4.79 -11.14
CA LEU A 24 11.11 -4.43 -10.77
C LEU A 24 10.71 -5.07 -9.44
N TYR A 25 10.91 -6.38 -9.27
CA TYR A 25 10.57 -7.07 -8.03
C TYR A 25 11.47 -6.66 -6.86
N GLY A 26 12.75 -6.41 -7.13
CA GLY A 26 13.69 -5.89 -6.14
C GLY A 26 13.30 -4.49 -5.66
N ALA A 27 12.97 -3.59 -6.59
CA ALA A 27 12.49 -2.24 -6.26
C ALA A 27 11.14 -2.28 -5.53
N ALA A 28 10.18 -3.09 -6.00
CA ALA A 28 8.89 -3.26 -5.35
C ALA A 28 9.05 -3.82 -3.92
N GLY A 29 9.90 -4.84 -3.73
CA GLY A 29 10.20 -5.42 -2.43
C GLY A 29 10.89 -4.42 -1.50
N PHE A 30 11.86 -3.66 -2.01
CA PHE A 30 12.52 -2.60 -1.25
C PHE A 30 11.54 -1.52 -0.81
N LEU A 31 10.70 -1.00 -1.72
CA LEU A 31 9.70 0.01 -1.41
C LEU A 31 8.65 -0.52 -0.40
N ALA A 32 8.24 -1.78 -0.55
CA ALA A 32 7.33 -2.43 0.40
C ALA A 32 7.97 -2.52 1.80
N LEU A 33 9.21 -3.01 1.91
CA LEU A 33 9.92 -3.09 3.18
C LEU A 33 10.14 -1.70 3.80
N TRP A 34 10.56 -0.72 2.99
CA TRP A 34 10.77 0.66 3.42
C TRP A 34 9.49 1.28 3.99
N THR A 35 8.34 0.98 3.38
CA THR A 35 7.03 1.49 3.83
C THR A 35 6.50 0.72 5.04
N LEU A 36 6.68 -0.61 5.07
CA LEU A 36 6.19 -1.45 6.16
C LEU A 36 7.03 -1.32 7.44
N PHE A 37 8.31 -1.00 7.32
CA PHE A 37 9.20 -0.85 8.48
C PHE A 37 8.70 0.19 9.50
N PRO A 38 8.41 1.46 9.16
CA PRO A 38 7.86 2.41 10.13
C PRO A 38 6.47 2.02 10.64
N ILE A 39 5.63 1.39 9.79
CA ILE A 39 4.32 0.88 10.20
C ILE A 39 4.47 -0.22 11.27
N TYR A 40 5.45 -1.11 11.10
CA TYR A 40 5.78 -2.15 12.06
C TYR A 40 6.23 -1.54 13.41
N LEU A 41 7.04 -0.47 13.41
CA LEU A 41 7.45 0.20 14.64
C LEU A 41 6.25 0.83 15.39
N ILE A 42 5.32 1.44 14.67
CA ILE A 42 4.09 1.99 15.25
C ILE A 42 3.23 0.87 15.83
N ALA A 43 3.07 -0.25 15.11
CA ALA A 43 2.33 -1.40 15.59
C ALA A 43 2.98 -2.01 16.84
N LEU A 44 4.30 -2.17 16.84
CA LEU A 44 5.06 -2.65 17.99
C LEU A 44 4.81 -1.75 19.21
N ALA A 45 4.86 -0.43 19.05
CA ALA A 45 4.57 0.51 20.13
C ALA A 45 3.11 0.45 20.61
N ALA A 46 2.16 0.28 19.67
CA ALA A 46 0.73 0.21 19.98
C ALA A 46 0.33 -1.06 20.75
N PHE A 47 1.08 -2.16 20.56
CA PHE A 47 0.86 -3.45 21.20
C PHE A 47 1.90 -3.81 22.28
N SER A 48 2.70 -2.85 22.73
CA SER A 48 3.63 -3.02 23.85
C SER A 48 3.04 -2.48 25.16
N GLU A 49 3.49 -3.05 26.28
CA GLU A 49 3.19 -2.50 27.61
C GLU A 49 3.73 -1.06 27.73
N ARG A 50 3.00 -0.18 28.44
CA ARG A 50 3.44 1.23 28.66
C ARG A 50 4.78 1.33 29.38
N THR A 51 5.08 0.37 30.24
CA THR A 51 6.35 0.25 31.00
C THR A 51 7.53 -0.06 30.09
N ALA A 52 7.32 -0.81 29.00
CA ALA A 52 8.36 -1.15 28.02
C ALA A 52 8.90 0.08 27.26
N ILE A 53 8.22 1.23 27.33
CA ILE A 53 8.72 2.51 26.78
C ILE A 53 9.93 3.02 27.59
N TYR A 54 10.01 2.70 28.88
CA TYR A 54 11.09 3.13 29.77
C TYR A 54 12.25 2.14 29.84
N ASP A 55 12.08 0.92 29.33
CA ASP A 55 13.13 -0.09 29.30
C ASP A 55 14.20 0.24 28.23
N TYR A 56 15.47 0.07 28.61
CA TYR A 56 16.62 0.20 27.73
C TYR A 56 17.51 -1.05 27.87
N PRO A 57 17.95 -1.68 26.76
CA PRO A 57 17.76 -1.31 25.36
C PRO A 57 16.34 -1.62 24.83
N LYS A 58 15.83 -0.81 23.89
CA LYS A 58 14.54 -1.07 23.22
C LYS A 58 14.65 -2.28 22.31
N ALA A 59 13.93 -3.36 22.65
CA ALA A 59 13.86 -4.54 21.81
C ALA A 59 13.11 -4.20 20.49
N LEU A 60 13.68 -4.60 19.35
CA LEU A 60 13.03 -4.51 18.03
C LEU A 60 11.96 -5.60 17.82
N LEU A 61 11.89 -6.55 18.75
CA LEU A 61 10.90 -7.61 18.81
C LEU A 61 10.03 -7.40 20.05
N PRO A 62 8.73 -7.75 19.99
CA PRO A 62 7.84 -7.65 21.15
C PRO A 62 8.34 -8.59 22.25
N THR A 63 8.88 -8.02 23.32
CA THR A 63 9.23 -8.78 24.54
C THR A 63 7.99 -9.08 25.37
N ARG A 64 7.01 -8.16 25.36
CA ARG A 64 5.73 -8.30 26.06
C ARG A 64 4.61 -7.71 25.20
N PHE A 65 3.65 -8.55 24.84
CA PHE A 65 2.48 -8.14 24.06
C PHE A 65 1.35 -7.71 25.00
N SER A 66 0.85 -6.48 24.84
CA SER A 66 -0.31 -5.96 25.57
C SER A 66 -1.22 -5.15 24.63
N ALA A 67 -2.53 -5.37 24.76
CA ALA A 67 -3.54 -4.60 24.03
C ALA A 67 -4.10 -3.43 24.87
N ASP A 68 -3.58 -3.18 26.06
CA ASP A 68 -4.14 -2.19 27.00
C ASP A 68 -4.02 -0.77 26.45
N THR A 69 -2.89 -0.46 25.81
CA THR A 69 -2.67 0.84 25.15
C THR A 69 -3.71 1.07 24.05
N MET A 70 -3.97 0.06 23.23
CA MET A 70 -4.98 0.12 22.17
C MET A 70 -6.41 0.20 22.73
N SER A 71 -6.72 -0.60 23.76
CA SER A 71 -8.03 -0.59 24.42
C SER A 71 -8.30 0.78 25.05
N PHE A 72 -7.32 1.36 25.74
CA PHE A 72 -7.41 2.72 26.26
C PHE A 72 -7.68 3.75 25.15
N PHE A 73 -6.97 3.64 24.02
CA PHE A 73 -7.13 4.55 22.89
C PHE A 73 -8.53 4.47 22.28
N VAL A 74 -9.02 3.26 21.99
CA VAL A 74 -10.35 3.06 21.37
C VAL A 74 -11.49 3.52 22.29
N ASN A 75 -11.34 3.30 23.60
CA ASN A 75 -12.32 3.74 24.61
C ASN A 75 -12.16 5.23 25.00
N SER A 76 -11.14 5.92 24.50
CA SER A 76 -10.96 7.35 24.75
C SER A 76 -12.07 8.16 24.09
N THR A 77 -12.54 9.17 24.81
CA THR A 77 -13.63 10.05 24.35
C THR A 77 -13.29 10.67 22.99
N GLY A 78 -14.21 10.52 22.03
CA GLY A 78 -14.10 11.14 20.71
C GLY A 78 -13.33 10.34 19.65
N VAL A 79 -12.55 9.30 20.01
CA VAL A 79 -11.77 8.52 19.02
C VAL A 79 -12.69 7.82 18.02
N LEU A 80 -13.62 7.00 18.52
CA LEU A 80 -14.55 6.27 17.66
C LEU A 80 -15.49 7.21 16.88
N SER A 81 -15.94 8.29 17.50
CA SER A 81 -16.77 9.31 16.85
C SER A 81 -16.03 10.00 15.71
N SER A 82 -14.75 10.34 15.91
CA SER A 82 -13.92 10.98 14.88
C SER A 82 -13.66 10.02 13.72
N LEU A 83 -13.34 8.77 14.01
CA LEU A 83 -13.18 7.71 13.00
C LEU A 83 -14.45 7.56 12.16
N ARG A 84 -15.62 7.49 12.81
CA ARG A 84 -16.92 7.42 12.13
C ARG A 84 -17.14 8.62 11.21
N ASN A 85 -16.86 9.82 11.68
CA ASN A 85 -17.01 11.04 10.87
C ASN A 85 -16.09 11.00 9.65
N SER A 86 -14.82 10.60 9.80
CA SER A 86 -13.89 10.45 8.68
C SER A 86 -14.36 9.42 7.66
N VAL A 87 -14.89 8.27 8.12
CA VAL A 87 -15.44 7.24 7.22
C VAL A 87 -16.64 7.77 6.44
N ILE A 88 -17.58 8.45 7.11
CA ILE A 88 -18.76 9.05 6.45
C ILE A 88 -18.33 10.06 5.39
N VAL A 89 -17.38 10.94 5.72
CA VAL A 89 -16.87 11.95 4.79
C VAL A 89 -16.15 11.27 3.61
N ALA A 90 -15.26 10.31 3.87
CA ALA A 90 -14.52 9.60 2.82
C ALA A 90 -15.45 8.85 1.84
N LEU A 91 -16.48 8.17 2.35
CA LEU A 91 -17.45 7.49 1.50
C LEU A 91 -18.30 8.50 0.72
N GLY A 92 -18.72 9.60 1.36
CA GLY A 92 -19.46 10.67 0.70
C GLY A 92 -18.67 11.29 -0.46
N THR A 93 -17.38 11.58 -0.26
CA THR A 93 -16.53 12.15 -1.31
C THR A 93 -16.29 11.17 -2.44
N ILE A 94 -16.08 9.88 -2.15
CA ILE A 94 -15.96 8.83 -3.19
C ILE A 94 -17.24 8.75 -4.01
N VAL A 95 -18.41 8.66 -3.37
CA VAL A 95 -19.69 8.56 -4.07
C VAL A 95 -19.93 9.78 -4.95
N LEU A 96 -19.78 10.99 -4.42
CA LEU A 96 -19.95 12.22 -5.20
C LEU A 96 -18.92 12.31 -6.34
N GLY A 97 -17.66 11.96 -6.07
CA GLY A 97 -16.60 11.94 -7.06
C GLY A 97 -16.89 10.96 -8.20
N LEU A 98 -17.44 9.78 -7.90
CA LEU A 98 -17.85 8.81 -8.91
C LEU A 98 -19.10 9.27 -9.67
N LEU A 99 -20.10 9.82 -8.98
CA LEU A 99 -21.33 10.30 -9.61
C LEU A 99 -21.08 11.42 -10.61
N ILE A 100 -20.09 12.29 -10.35
CA ILE A 100 -19.74 13.39 -11.25
C ILE A 100 -18.64 12.94 -12.24
N GLY A 101 -17.60 12.30 -11.73
CA GLY A 101 -16.41 11.92 -12.50
C GLY A 101 -16.66 10.81 -13.52
N THR A 102 -17.53 9.86 -13.22
CA THR A 102 -17.87 8.77 -14.16
C THR A 102 -18.58 9.29 -15.42
N PRO A 103 -19.67 10.07 -15.34
CA PRO A 103 -20.30 10.61 -16.55
C PRO A 103 -19.40 11.63 -17.26
N ALA A 104 -18.64 12.46 -16.53
CA ALA A 104 -17.68 13.38 -17.15
C ALA A 104 -16.57 12.64 -17.91
N GLY A 105 -15.97 11.62 -17.28
CA GLY A 105 -14.97 10.76 -17.91
C GLY A 105 -15.52 9.96 -19.08
N TYR A 106 -16.75 9.45 -18.98
CA TYR A 106 -17.43 8.79 -20.08
C TYR A 106 -17.68 9.76 -21.24
N ALA A 107 -18.07 11.00 -20.94
CA ALA A 107 -18.30 12.00 -21.96
C ALA A 107 -17.01 12.30 -22.74
N LEU A 108 -15.89 12.49 -22.04
CA LEU A 108 -14.55 12.66 -22.65
C LEU A 108 -14.10 11.44 -23.46
N ALA A 109 -14.39 10.23 -22.98
CA ALA A 109 -13.99 9.00 -23.66
C ALA A 109 -14.82 8.73 -24.94
N ARG A 110 -16.07 9.21 -25.01
CA ARG A 110 -17.00 8.86 -26.09
C ARG A 110 -17.38 10.00 -27.03
N PHE A 111 -17.42 11.24 -26.56
CA PHE A 111 -17.76 12.39 -27.39
C PHE A 111 -16.50 13.15 -27.81
N SER A 112 -16.48 13.59 -29.06
CA SER A 112 -15.46 14.51 -29.57
C SER A 112 -15.91 15.94 -29.28
N PHE A 113 -15.17 16.63 -28.43
CA PHE A 113 -15.39 18.04 -28.15
C PHE A 113 -14.57 18.89 -29.14
N PRO A 114 -15.14 19.95 -29.75
CA PRO A 114 -14.35 20.93 -30.47
C PRO A 114 -13.43 21.65 -29.46
N GLY A 115 -12.12 21.61 -29.72
CA GLY A 115 -11.10 22.27 -28.91
C GLY A 115 -11.07 23.78 -29.11
#